data_AF-A0A840LGC3-F1
#
_entry.id   AF-A0A840LGC3-F1
#
_cell.length_a   1.000
_cell.length_b   1.000
_cell.length_c   1.000
_cell.angle_alpha   90.00
_cell.angle_beta   90.00
_cell.angle_gamma   90.00
#
_symmetry.space_group_name_H-M   'P 1'
#
loop_
_entity.id
_entity.type
_entity.pdbx_description
1 polymer ?
#
loop_
_entity_poly.entity_id
_entity_poly.type
_entity_poly.pdbx_seq_one_letter_code
_entity_poly.pdbx_strand_id
1 'polypeptide(L)'
;MPFPLRHPPDHPLSIARLVRFTRLLVIAILATLIALGTVVTARAQTSPARGPASATNDMPLADYLGLLQQLAPAAADGAKVYLAAYRLQCGRMLTTAELRQAVSKEGGDPVLMGLIRATKEQDASQRAQLIRQIRCTAGGTR
;
A
#
# COMPACT_ATOMS: atom_id res chain seq x y z
N MET A 1 -53.25 -45.44 -37.48
CA MET A 1 -52.08 -44.80 -38.12
C MET A 1 -51.39 -43.93 -37.07
N PRO A 2 -50.05 -43.85 -37.07
CA PRO A 2 -49.24 -44.09 -35.88
C PRO A 2 -48.42 -42.86 -35.41
N PHE A 3 -47.76 -43.06 -34.25
CA PHE A 3 -46.47 -42.47 -33.85
C PHE A 3 -46.41 -41.13 -33.08
N PRO A 4 -45.32 -40.92 -32.28
CA PRO A 4 -45.41 -40.65 -30.84
C PRO A 4 -44.62 -39.41 -30.43
N LEU A 5 -44.75 -38.92 -29.19
CA LEU A 5 -43.71 -38.09 -28.57
C LEU A 5 -43.61 -38.47 -27.08
N ARG A 6 -42.66 -39.34 -26.71
CA ARG A 6 -41.23 -39.11 -26.40
C ARG A 6 -41.04 -38.61 -24.94
N HIS A 7 -40.20 -39.36 -24.24
CA HIS A 7 -39.77 -39.33 -22.85
C HIS A 7 -39.32 -37.96 -22.25
N PRO A 8 -39.26 -37.87 -20.90
CA PRO A 8 -38.65 -36.77 -20.13
C PRO A 8 -37.11 -36.86 -20.17
N PRO A 9 -36.35 -35.90 -19.60
CA PRO A 9 -35.91 -36.11 -18.21
C PRO A 9 -35.67 -34.84 -17.38
N ASP A 10 -35.70 -35.08 -16.07
CA ASP A 10 -35.46 -34.18 -14.96
C ASP A 10 -34.09 -33.46 -15.00
N HIS A 11 -34.11 -32.12 -14.91
CA HIS A 11 -32.90 -31.27 -14.81
C HIS A 11 -32.59 -30.63 -13.44
N PRO A 12 -32.94 -31.17 -12.25
CA PRO A 12 -32.50 -30.55 -11.00
C PRO A 12 -31.03 -30.87 -10.63
N LEU A 13 -30.44 -31.93 -11.21
CA LEU A 13 -29.09 -32.42 -10.85
C LEU A 13 -27.94 -31.67 -11.54
N SER A 14 -28.21 -30.94 -12.63
CA SER A 14 -27.16 -30.26 -13.42
C SER A 14 -26.70 -28.96 -12.76
N ILE A 15 -27.63 -28.20 -12.17
CA ILE A 15 -27.36 -26.91 -11.52
C ILE A 15 -26.55 -27.12 -10.23
N ALA A 16 -26.92 -28.10 -9.40
CA ALA A 16 -26.21 -28.43 -8.18
C ALA A 16 -24.77 -28.93 -8.44
N ARG A 17 -24.56 -29.68 -9.54
CA ARG A 17 -23.22 -30.11 -9.97
C ARG A 17 -22.40 -28.93 -10.49
N LEU A 18 -23.00 -28.01 -11.25
CA LEU A 18 -22.33 -26.82 -11.77
C LEU A 18 -21.84 -25.89 -10.66
N VAL A 19 -22.65 -25.65 -9.62
CA VAL A 19 -22.29 -24.84 -8.45
C VAL A 19 -21.18 -25.50 -7.62
N ARG A 20 -21.21 -26.83 -7.47
CA ARG A 20 -20.13 -27.57 -6.81
C ARG A 20 -18.83 -27.50 -7.61
N PHE A 21 -18.92 -27.60 -8.94
CA PHE A 21 -17.76 -27.52 -9.83
C PHE A 21 -17.12 -26.13 -9.80
N THR A 22 -17.92 -25.06 -9.84
CA THR A 22 -17.43 -23.68 -9.71
C THR A 22 -16.82 -23.42 -8.34
N ARG A 23 -17.43 -23.91 -7.25
CA ARG A 23 -16.84 -23.81 -5.91
C ARG A 23 -15.49 -24.54 -5.82
N LEU A 24 -15.40 -25.75 -6.36
CA LEU A 24 -14.15 -26.53 -6.38
C LEU A 24 -13.06 -25.85 -7.22
N LEU A 25 -13.43 -25.26 -8.36
CA LEU A 25 -12.50 -24.53 -9.23
C LEU A 25 -11.94 -23.28 -8.55
N VAL A 26 -12.79 -22.50 -7.87
CA VAL A 26 -12.37 -21.32 -7.09
C VAL A 26 -11.43 -21.72 -5.95
N ILE A 27 -11.76 -22.81 -5.22
CA ILE A 27 -10.90 -23.31 -4.13
C ILE A 27 -9.54 -23.77 -4.67
N ALA A 28 -9.50 -24.48 -5.80
CA ALA A 28 -8.27 -24.93 -6.42
C ALA A 28 -7.37 -23.76 -6.87
N ILE A 29 -7.96 -22.70 -7.45
CA ILE A 29 -7.23 -21.47 -7.83
C ILE A 29 -6.72 -20.72 -6.60
N LEU A 30 -7.51 -20.64 -5.53
CA LEU A 30 -7.06 -20.02 -4.28
C LEU A 30 -5.89 -20.80 -3.66
N ALA A 31 -5.95 -22.13 -3.67
CA ALA A 31 -4.92 -22.99 -3.11
C ALA A 31 -3.59 -22.88 -3.89
N THR A 32 -3.64 -22.80 -5.23
CA THR A 32 -2.43 -22.58 -6.03
C THR A 32 -1.83 -21.18 -5.82
N LEU A 33 -2.66 -20.14 -5.69
CA LEU A 33 -2.19 -18.79 -5.34
C LEU A 33 -1.52 -18.73 -3.95
N ILE A 34 -2.08 -19.41 -2.95
CA ILE A 34 -1.51 -19.46 -1.60
C ILE A 34 -0.19 -20.25 -1.58
N ALA A 35 -0.10 -21.36 -2.33
CA ALA A 35 1.13 -22.15 -2.43
C ALA A 35 2.29 -21.40 -3.13
N LEU A 36 1.98 -20.46 -4.03
CA LEU A 36 2.99 -19.57 -4.62
C LEU A 36 3.41 -18.43 -3.66
N GLY A 37 2.59 -18.10 -2.66
CA GLY A 37 2.85 -17.02 -1.70
C GLY A 37 3.81 -17.38 -0.55
N THR A 38 4.12 -18.67 -0.34
CA THR A 38 4.95 -19.12 0.79
C THR A 38 6.46 -19.06 0.53
N VAL A 39 6.91 -18.56 -0.62
CA VAL A 39 8.35 -18.45 -0.97
C VAL A 39 8.84 -17.00 -0.93
N VAL A 40 8.47 -16.22 0.09
CA VAL A 40 9.13 -14.93 0.38
C VAL A 40 9.33 -14.76 1.88
N THR A 41 9.99 -15.72 2.52
CA THR A 41 10.66 -15.47 3.80
C THR A 41 12.13 -15.83 3.65
N ALA A 42 13.00 -14.90 4.06
CA ALA A 42 14.45 -14.98 4.09
C ALA A 42 15.21 -14.91 2.75
N ARG A 43 15.37 -13.68 2.23
CA ARG A 43 16.71 -13.16 1.84
C ARG A 43 16.77 -11.65 2.12
N ALA A 44 16.86 -11.27 3.39
CA ALA A 44 17.52 -10.00 3.71
C ALA A 44 19.01 -10.21 3.41
N GLN A 45 19.37 -10.07 2.13
CA GLN A 45 20.75 -9.97 1.74
C GLN A 45 21.32 -8.73 2.41
N THR A 46 22.29 -8.97 3.27
CA THR A 46 23.27 -7.98 3.68
C THR A 46 24.07 -7.58 2.44
N SER A 47 23.46 -6.76 1.59
CA SER A 47 24.22 -5.98 0.61
C SER A 47 24.96 -4.89 1.40
N PRO A 48 26.31 -4.82 1.32
CA PRO A 48 27.08 -3.77 1.97
C PRO A 48 26.85 -2.38 1.32
N ALA A 49 25.91 -2.26 0.38
CA ALA A 49 25.51 -1.00 -0.22
C ALA A 49 24.49 -0.19 0.62
N ARG A 50 24.03 -0.71 1.77
CA ARG A 50 23.49 0.15 2.83
C ARG A 50 24.65 0.60 3.71
N GLY A 51 25.41 1.57 3.19
CA GLY A 51 26.17 2.46 4.05
C GLY A 51 25.25 3.00 5.15
N PRO A 52 25.80 3.42 6.30
CA PRO A 52 25.00 3.85 7.44
C PRO A 52 23.95 4.85 6.93
N ALA A 53 22.67 4.59 7.21
CA ALA A 53 21.55 5.47 6.86
C ALA A 53 21.73 6.91 7.39
N SER A 54 22.77 7.12 8.21
CA SER A 54 23.33 8.39 8.65
C SER A 54 23.88 9.26 7.52
N ALA A 55 24.51 8.71 6.46
CA ALA A 55 25.14 9.54 5.42
C ALA A 55 24.15 10.38 4.60
N THR A 56 22.86 10.02 4.62
CA THR A 56 21.80 10.80 3.97
C THR A 56 21.07 11.70 4.98
N ASN A 57 21.25 11.54 6.30
CA ASN A 57 20.58 12.39 7.30
C ASN A 57 21.03 13.86 7.22
N ASP A 58 22.26 14.10 6.75
CA ASP A 58 22.80 15.45 6.54
C ASP A 58 22.32 16.10 5.24
N MET A 59 21.56 15.38 4.41
CA MET A 59 21.02 15.94 3.16
C MET A 59 19.93 16.97 3.47
N PRO A 60 19.98 18.17 2.86
CA PRO A 60 18.90 19.14 2.94
C PRO A 60 17.56 18.53 2.52
N LEU A 61 16.50 18.93 3.23
CA LEU A 61 15.15 18.40 3.00
C LEU A 61 14.68 18.60 1.55
N ALA A 62 15.05 19.73 0.95
CA ALA A 62 14.73 20.05 -0.45
C ALA A 62 15.37 19.06 -1.42
N ASP A 63 16.64 18.71 -1.22
CA ASP A 63 17.37 17.77 -2.08
C ASP A 63 16.79 16.36 -1.95
N TYR A 64 16.43 15.95 -0.73
CA TYR A 64 15.73 14.68 -0.51
C TYR A 64 14.37 14.62 -1.23
N LEU A 65 13.58 15.70 -1.18
CA LEU A 65 12.32 15.78 -1.93
C LEU A 65 12.55 15.79 -3.44
N GLY A 66 13.63 16.40 -3.93
CA GLY A 66 14.04 16.37 -5.33
C GLY A 66 14.33 14.94 -5.82
N LEU A 67 15.05 14.15 -5.01
CA LEU A 67 15.27 12.73 -5.29
C LEU A 67 13.95 11.94 -5.26
N LEU A 68 13.10 12.18 -4.26
CA LEU A 68 11.76 11.58 -4.21
C LEU A 68 10.94 11.91 -5.45
N GLN A 69 11.04 13.13 -5.99
CA GLN A 69 10.30 13.55 -7.18
C GLN A 69 10.70 12.73 -8.41
N GLN A 70 11.98 12.39 -8.54
CA GLN A 70 12.49 11.59 -9.67
C GLN A 70 12.09 10.12 -9.56
N LEU A 71 12.06 9.57 -8.35
CA LEU A 71 11.83 8.14 -8.10
C LEU A 71 10.34 7.79 -7.91
N ALA A 72 9.62 8.65 -7.20
CA ALA A 72 8.23 8.44 -6.81
C ALA A 72 7.50 9.80 -6.68
N PRO A 73 7.00 10.36 -7.80
CA PRO A 73 6.41 11.70 -7.84
C PRO A 73 5.26 11.87 -6.83
N ALA A 74 4.37 10.89 -6.74
CA ALA A 74 3.27 10.90 -5.78
C ALA A 74 3.75 10.90 -4.32
N ALA A 75 4.89 10.24 -4.05
CA ALA A 75 5.48 10.25 -2.72
C ALA A 75 6.05 11.62 -2.36
N ALA A 76 6.70 12.29 -3.31
CA ALA A 76 7.19 13.65 -3.13
C ALA A 76 6.06 14.63 -2.83
N ASP A 77 4.97 14.57 -3.59
CA ASP A 77 3.83 15.48 -3.38
C ASP A 77 3.09 15.18 -2.08
N GLY A 78 2.86 13.90 -1.74
CA GLY A 78 2.32 13.51 -0.45
C GLY A 78 3.20 13.95 0.73
N ALA A 79 4.52 13.85 0.60
CA ALA A 79 5.47 14.31 1.60
C ALA A 79 5.43 15.84 1.78
N LYS A 80 5.35 16.62 0.68
CA LYS A 80 5.19 18.09 0.77
C LYS A 80 3.93 18.48 1.53
N VAL A 81 2.81 17.81 1.25
CA VAL A 81 1.54 18.03 1.96
C VAL A 81 1.68 17.67 3.44
N TYR A 82 2.28 16.53 3.74
CA TYR A 82 2.52 16.09 5.11
C TYR A 82 3.38 17.09 5.89
N LEU A 83 4.49 17.57 5.32
CA LEU A 83 5.37 18.56 5.93
C LEU A 83 4.66 19.90 6.21
N ALA A 84 3.91 20.40 5.23
CA ALA A 84 3.15 21.64 5.39
C ALA A 84 2.10 21.51 6.52
N ALA A 85 1.36 20.40 6.52
CA ALA A 85 0.35 20.14 7.54
C ALA A 85 0.96 19.92 8.93
N TYR A 86 2.10 19.21 9.01
CA TYR A 86 2.85 19.02 10.24
C TYR A 86 3.34 20.36 10.82
N ARG A 87 3.87 21.25 9.96
CA ARG A 87 4.28 22.60 10.40
C ARG A 87 3.12 23.40 10.97
N LEU A 88 1.96 23.34 10.32
CA LEU A 88 0.76 24.06 10.76
C LEU A 88 0.23 23.54 12.10
N GLN A 89 0.24 22.22 12.32
CA GLN A 89 -0.33 21.63 13.53
C GLN A 89 0.64 21.58 14.70
N CYS A 90 1.91 21.34 14.42
CA CYS A 90 2.92 21.07 15.44
C CYS A 90 3.87 22.26 15.67
N GLY A 91 3.75 23.33 14.88
CA GLY A 91 4.54 24.55 15.03
C GLY A 91 6.04 24.40 14.70
N ARG A 92 6.49 23.21 14.27
CA ARG A 92 7.87 22.91 13.93
C ARG A 92 8.00 22.28 12.55
N MET A 93 9.16 22.45 11.92
CA MET A 93 9.47 21.67 10.73
C MET A 93 9.98 20.27 11.10
N LEU A 94 9.62 19.31 10.26
CA LEU A 94 10.14 17.94 10.34
C LEU A 94 11.53 17.91 9.68
N THR A 95 12.48 17.19 10.27
CA THR A 95 13.82 17.03 9.67
C THR A 95 13.82 16.01 8.54
N THR A 96 14.85 16.01 7.69
CA THR A 96 15.03 14.99 6.64
C THR A 96 15.08 13.57 7.22
N ALA A 97 15.74 13.41 8.38
CA ALA A 97 15.83 12.14 9.09
C ALA A 97 14.45 11.64 9.57
N GLU A 98 13.67 12.53 10.19
CA GLU A 98 12.31 12.23 10.65
C GLU A 98 11.37 11.90 9.48
N LEU A 99 11.45 12.65 8.36
CA LEU A 99 10.66 12.35 7.16
C LEU A 99 11.04 10.99 6.57
N ARG A 100 12.34 10.71 6.44
CA ARG A 100 12.81 9.41 5.92
C ARG A 100 12.35 8.27 6.81
N GLN A 101 12.40 8.45 8.13
CA GLN A 101 11.87 7.48 9.07
C GLN A 101 10.37 7.29 8.88
N ALA A 102 9.60 8.37 8.70
CA ALA A 102 8.18 8.28 8.40
C ALA A 102 7.91 7.56 7.06
N VAL A 103 8.77 7.69 6.05
CA VAL A 103 8.64 6.96 4.78
C VAL A 103 9.07 5.50 4.91
N SER A 104 10.10 5.21 5.71
CA SER A 104 10.84 3.93 5.70
C SER A 104 10.54 3.00 6.87
N LYS A 105 9.88 3.47 7.94
CA LYS A 105 9.37 2.59 9.02
C LYS A 105 8.48 1.52 8.39
N GLU A 106 8.45 0.29 8.92
CA GLU A 106 7.66 -0.80 8.30
C GLU A 106 6.23 -0.35 7.95
N GLY A 107 5.92 -0.31 6.65
CA GLY A 107 4.63 0.15 6.11
C GLY A 107 4.48 1.68 5.91
N GLY A 108 5.45 2.48 6.31
CA GLY A 108 5.40 3.94 6.34
C GLY A 108 4.48 4.48 7.44
N ASP A 109 4.56 5.78 7.71
CA ASP A 109 3.55 6.48 8.49
C ASP A 109 2.21 6.38 7.75
N PRO A 110 1.15 5.84 8.38
CA PRO A 110 -0.10 5.55 7.67
C PRO A 110 -0.80 6.82 7.17
N VAL A 111 -0.61 7.96 7.85
CA VAL A 111 -1.14 9.25 7.40
C VAL A 111 -0.37 9.71 6.17
N LEU A 112 0.96 9.63 6.19
CA LEU A 112 1.80 9.93 5.03
C LEU A 112 1.46 9.03 3.83
N MET A 113 1.37 7.72 4.03
CA MET A 113 1.02 6.79 2.95
C MET A 113 -0.39 7.03 2.40
N GLY A 114 -1.33 7.38 3.28
CA GLY A 114 -2.66 7.86 2.88
C GLY A 114 -2.58 9.13 2.04
N LEU A 115 -1.76 10.11 2.44
CA LEU A 115 -1.61 11.38 1.71
C LEU A 115 -0.98 11.18 0.33
N ILE A 116 -0.03 10.26 0.20
CA ILE A 116 0.56 9.87 -1.08
C ILE A 116 -0.53 9.33 -2.02
N ARG A 117 -1.40 8.45 -1.51
CA ARG A 117 -2.54 7.92 -2.28
C ARG A 117 -3.54 9.01 -2.63
N ALA A 118 -4.01 9.77 -1.65
CA ALA A 118 -4.98 10.85 -1.84
C ALA A 118 -4.47 11.88 -2.85
N THR A 119 -3.17 12.18 -2.85
CA THR A 119 -2.56 13.12 -3.78
C THR A 119 -2.46 12.52 -5.19
N LYS A 120 -2.14 11.23 -5.31
CA LYS A 120 -2.17 10.52 -6.60
C LYS A 120 -3.57 10.47 -7.21
N GLU A 121 -4.59 10.25 -6.38
CA GLU A 121 -6.00 10.16 -6.78
C GLU A 121 -6.68 11.54 -6.87
N GLN A 122 -5.98 12.60 -6.50
CA GLN A 122 -6.50 13.98 -6.43
C GLN A 122 -7.73 14.12 -5.50
N ASP A 123 -7.85 13.24 -4.49
CA ASP A 123 -8.94 13.27 -3.52
C ASP A 123 -8.67 14.31 -2.42
N ALA A 124 -9.21 15.51 -2.62
CA ALA A 124 -9.07 16.61 -1.68
C ALA A 124 -9.77 16.32 -0.33
N SER A 125 -10.85 15.54 -0.32
CA SER A 125 -11.62 15.24 0.88
C SER A 125 -10.86 14.28 1.80
N GLN A 126 -10.32 13.21 1.23
CA GLN A 126 -9.47 12.25 1.94
C GLN A 126 -8.19 12.94 2.43
N ARG A 127 -7.59 13.80 1.59
CA ARG A 127 -6.41 14.58 1.98
C ARG A 127 -6.68 15.44 3.22
N ALA A 128 -7.80 16.16 3.27
CA ALA A 128 -8.18 16.97 4.43
C ALA A 128 -8.45 16.13 5.69
N GLN A 129 -9.03 14.94 5.52
CA GLN A 129 -9.26 14.02 6.64
C GLN A 129 -7.94 13.47 7.20
N LEU A 130 -6.98 13.12 6.34
CA LEU A 130 -5.67 12.63 6.73
C LEU A 130 -4.84 13.72 7.43
N ILE A 131 -4.89 14.96 6.93
CA ILE A 131 -4.22 16.10 7.57
C ILE A 131 -4.65 16.21 9.04
N ARG A 132 -5.95 16.04 9.36
CA ARG A 132 -6.45 16.10 10.75
C ARG A 132 -5.94 14.96 11.65
N GLN A 133 -5.40 13.88 11.08
CA GLN A 133 -4.89 12.73 11.82
C GLN A 133 -3.40 12.83 12.14
N ILE A 134 -2.70 13.85 11.64
CA ILE A 134 -1.28 14.04 11.89
C ILE A 134 -1.05 14.19 13.40
N ARG A 135 -0.06 13.44 13.90
CA ARG A 135 0.34 13.46 15.30
C ARG A 135 1.66 14.21 15.43
N CYS A 136 1.69 15.16 16.36
CA CYS A 136 2.91 15.85 16.74
C CYS A 136 3.77 14.92 17.59
N THR A 137 4.72 14.24 16.95
CA THR A 137 5.78 13.57 17.69
C THR A 137 6.64 14.65 18.34
N ALA A 138 6.78 14.62 19.66
CA ALA A 138 7.85 15.36 20.32
C ALA A 138 9.15 14.82 19.73
N GLY A 139 9.90 15.67 19.03
CA GLY A 139 11.12 15.27 18.33
C GLY A 139 11.96 14.41 19.26
N GLY A 140 12.30 13.20 18.82
CA GLY A 140 13.07 12.28 19.63
C GLY A 140 14.43 12.90 19.92
N THR A 141 14.60 13.42 21.14
CA THR A 141 15.91 13.52 21.76
C THR A 141 16.42 12.10 21.91
N ARG A 142 17.39 11.71 21.09
CA ARG A 142 18.27 10.59 21.37
C ARG A 142 19.68 10.97 21.02
#